data_AF-A0A8T8IBS9-F1
#
_entry.id   AF-A0A8T8IBS9-F1
#
_cell.length_a   1.000
_cell.length_b   1.000
_cell.length_c   1.000
_cell.angle_alpha   90.00
_cell.angle_beta   90.00
_cell.angle_gamma   90.00
#
_symmetry.space_group_name_H-M   'P 1'
#
loop_
_entity.id
_entity.type
_entity.pdbx_description
1 polymer ?
#
loop_
_entity_poly.entity_id
_entity_poly.type
_entity_poly.pdbx_seq_one_letter_code
_entity_poly.pdbx_strand_id
1 'polypeptide(L)' 'MIRRWFPKGTTTVTPNEVTAVEQWINRYPRKLFNDVCPYDLPEVANLLLYFAFFKI' A
#
# COMPACT_ATOMS: atom_id res chain seq x y z
N MET A 1 7.47 3.41 -8.20
CA MET A 1 7.21 3.15 -6.76
C MET A 1 7.79 1.80 -6.32
N ILE A 2 7.67 0.75 -7.15
CA ILE A 2 8.16 -0.62 -6.92
C ILE A 2 9.64 -0.70 -6.49
N ARG A 3 10.55 0.07 -7.09
CA ARG A 3 12.00 0.10 -6.73
C ARG A 3 12.35 0.42 -5.27
N ARG A 4 11.39 0.85 -4.45
CA ARG A 4 11.57 1.12 -3.01
C ARG A 4 11.38 -0.14 -2.16
N TRP A 5 10.71 -1.16 -2.71
CA TRP A 5 10.45 -2.43 -2.06
C TRP A 5 11.66 -3.37 -2.09
N PHE A 6 12.65 -3.06 -2.92
CA PHE A 6 13.89 -3.81 -3.03
C PHE A 6 15.05 -3.05 -2.36
N PRO A 7 16.00 -3.77 -1.71
CA PRO A 7 17.21 -3.16 -1.18
C PRO A 7 17.97 -2.33 -2.22
N LYS A 8 18.72 -1.33 -1.75
CA LYS A 8 19.60 -0.56 -2.64
C LYS A 8 20.74 -1.45 -3.11
N GLY A 9 21.10 -1.35 -4.38
CA GLY A 9 22.15 -2.17 -4.99
C GLY A 9 21.68 -3.53 -5.49
N THR A 10 20.39 -3.87 -5.38
CA THR A 10 19.85 -5.07 -6.03
C THR A 10 19.94 -4.91 -7.55
N THR A 11 20.73 -5.78 -8.18
CA THR A 11 20.89 -5.86 -9.64
C THR A 11 20.05 -6.97 -10.26
N THR A 12 19.70 -7.99 -9.48
CA THR A 12 18.89 -9.13 -9.91
C THR A 12 17.55 -9.12 -9.18
N VAL A 13 16.50 -8.73 -9.89
CA VAL A 13 15.11 -8.87 -9.47
C VAL A 13 14.40 -9.68 -10.53
N THR A 14 13.66 -10.71 -10.12
CA THR A 14 12.90 -11.53 -11.06
C THR A 14 11.61 -10.82 -11.48
N PRO A 15 11.11 -11.06 -12.71
CA PRO A 15 9.81 -10.52 -13.13
C PRO A 15 8.67 -10.89 -12.18
N ASN A 16 8.70 -12.11 -11.62
CA ASN A 16 7.69 -12.58 -10.68
C ASN A 16 7.63 -11.76 -9.39
N GLU A 17 8.79 -11.37 -8.84
CA GLU A 17 8.86 -10.50 -7.66
C GLU A 17 8.34 -9.10 -7.98
N VAL A 18 8.66 -8.56 -9.17
CA VAL A 18 8.11 -7.29 -9.63
C VAL A 18 6.59 -7.35 -9.71
N THR A 19 6.05 -8.41 -10.33
CA THR A 19 4.60 -8.62 -10.45
C THR A 19 3.92 -8.78 -9.10
N ALA A 20 4.55 -9.47 -8.14
CA ALA A 20 4.00 -9.60 -6.79
C ALA A 20 3.89 -8.24 -6.07
N VAL A 21 4.93 -7.40 -6.18
CA VAL A 21 4.92 -6.04 -5.62
C VAL A 21 3.89 -5.16 -6.33
N GLU A 22 3.77 -5.27 -7.64
CA GLU A 22 2.76 -4.54 -8.43
C GLU A 22 1.34 -4.92 -8.01
N GLN A 23 1.03 -6.22 -7.92
CA GLN A 23 -0.27 -6.70 -7.45
C GLN A 23 -0.57 -6.25 -6.02
N TRP A 24 0.43 -6.23 -5.14
CA TRP A 24 0.28 -5.73 -3.78
C TRP A 24 -0.07 -4.23 -3.77
N ILE A 25 0.68 -3.42 -4.51
CA ILE A 25 0.45 -1.97 -4.63
C ILE A 25 -0.93 -1.66 -5.20
N ASN A 26 -1.36 -2.38 -6.24
CA ASN A 26 -2.67 -2.17 -6.87
C ASN A 26 -3.85 -2.55 -5.95
N ARG A 27 -3.60 -3.40 -4.95
CA ARG A 27 -4.60 -3.79 -3.93
C ARG A 27 -4.50 -2.94 -2.64
N TYR A 28 -3.41 -2.22 -2.45
CA TYR A 28 -3.28 -1.24 -1.38
C TYR A 28 -4.16 -0.02 -1.70
N PRO A 29 -4.89 0.61 -0.76
CA PRO A 29 -4.99 0.40 0.70
C PRO A 29 -6.11 -0.55 1.15
N ARG A 30 -6.95 -1.06 0.24
CA ARG A 30 -8.08 -1.95 0.57
C ARG A 30 -7.63 -3.22 1.29
N LYS A 31 -6.49 -3.79 0.89
CA LYS A 31 -5.92 -4.97 1.54
C LYS A 31 -5.54 -4.77 3.02
N LEU A 32 -5.22 -3.54 3.45
CA LEU A 32 -4.98 -3.25 4.88
C LEU A 32 -6.24 -3.41 5.72
N PHE A 33 -7.38 -3.26 5.05
CA PHE A 33 -8.69 -3.25 5.65
C PHE A 33 -9.49 -4.46 5.18
N ASN A 34 -8.86 -5.63 4.96
CA ASN A 34 -9.56 -6.84 4.50
C ASN A 34 -10.50 -6.63 3.30
N ASP A 35 -10.13 -5.72 2.40
CA ASP A 35 -10.92 -5.29 1.26
C ASP A 35 -12.30 -4.69 1.58
N VAL A 36 -12.55 -4.32 2.85
CA VAL A 36 -13.75 -3.59 3.25
C VAL A 36 -13.70 -2.14 2.76
N CYS A 37 -14.86 -1.58 2.48
CA CYS A 37 -14.98 -0.20 2.03
C CYS A 37 -14.75 0.76 3.20
N PRO A 38 -14.16 1.95 3.01
CA PRO A 38 -14.04 2.96 4.07
C PRO A 38 -15.38 3.35 4.70
N TYR A 39 -16.48 3.27 3.95
CA TYR A 39 -17.83 3.49 4.48
C TYR A 39 -18.23 2.43 5.53
N ASP A 40 -17.72 1.21 5.41
CA ASP A 40 -17.94 0.12 6.35
C ASP A 40 -16.98 0.19 7.55
N LEU A 41 -16.02 1.12 7.53
CA LEU A 41 -15.00 1.34 8.55
C LEU A 41 -14.97 2.81 9.03
N PRO A 42 -16.07 3.32 9.60
CA PRO A 42 -16.20 4.74 9.98
C PRO A 42 -15.15 5.19 11.00
N GLU A 43 -14.70 4.29 11.89
CA GLU A 43 -13.64 4.57 12.86
C GLU A 43 -12.27 4.80 12.19
N VAL A 44 -12.00 4.06 11.12
CA VAL A 44 -10.72 4.09 10.40
C VAL A 44 -10.69 5.17 9.33
N ALA A 45 -11.86 5.51 8.76
CA ALA A 45 -12.03 6.63 7.84
C ALA A 45 -11.61 7.97 8.48
N ASN A 46 -11.94 8.17 9.77
CA ASN A 46 -11.53 9.36 10.53
C ASN A 46 -10.01 9.39 10.80
N LEU A 47 -9.38 8.23 11.01
CA LEU A 47 -7.93 8.08 11.17
C LEU A 47 -7.18 8.44 9.89
N LEU A 48 -7.66 7.98 8.73
CA LEU A 48 -7.08 8.32 7.42
C LEU A 48 -7.23 9.81 7.08
N LEU A 49 -8.37 10.42 7.41
CA LEU A 49 -8.56 11.88 7.31
C LEU A 49 -7.58 12.65 8.20
N TYR A 50 -7.35 12.18 9.43
CA TYR A 50 -6.41 12.81 10.36
C TYR A 50 -4.97 12.78 9.82
N PHE A 51 -4.50 11.63 9.31
CA PHE A 51 -3.16 11.53 8.70
C PHE A 51 -3.03 12.26 7.35
N ALA A 52 -4.11 12.38 6.58
CA ALA A 52 -4.10 13.08 5.30
C ALA A 52 -4.11 14.61 5.45
N PHE A 53 -4.74 15.14 6.51
CA PHE A 53 -4.86 16.59 6.74
C PHE A 53 -3.87 17.14 7.77
N PHE A 54 -3.49 16.39 8.81
CA PHE A 54 -2.43 16.79 9.72
C PHE A 54 -1.07 16.29 9.20
N LYS A 55 -0.45 17.18 8.42
CA LYS A 55 0.91 17.08 7.91
C LYS A 55 1.90 16.94 9.09
N ILE A 56 2.53 15.77 9.21
CA ILE A 56 3.87 15.64 9.81
C ILE A 56 4.89 15.90 8.71
#